data_AF-A0A2U3I3X2-F1
#
_entry.id   AF-A0A2U3I3X2-F1
#
_cell.length_a   1.000
_cell.length_b   1.000
_cell.length_c   1.000
_cell.angle_alpha   90.00
_cell.angle_beta   90.00
_cell.angle_gamma   90.00
#
_symmetry.space_group_name_H-M   'P 1'
#
loop_
_entity.id
_entity.type
_entity.pdbx_description
1 polymer ?
#
loop_
_entity_poly.entity_id
_entity_poly.type
_entity_poly.pdbx_seq_one_letter_code
_entity_poly.pdbx_strand_id
1 'polypeptide(L)'
;MSSVLRPATAKVGAVNAQAVERYKEMRKALMEVPEVDQKTCEIVHACQLAALGVEISFKMHAIRLFDLKVSKEALQHIIVSGVGVTLIIGQAARVLDWIEEAHAHYLGTRQQ
;
A
#
# COMPACT_ATOMS: atom_id res chain seq x y z
N MET A 1 17.20 -9.72 -3.14
CA MET A 1 16.29 -10.62 -3.88
C MET A 1 14.94 -9.92 -3.97
N SER A 2 14.44 -9.62 -5.18
CA SER A 2 13.11 -9.03 -5.35
C SER A 2 12.06 -10.05 -4.92
N SER A 3 11.43 -9.83 -3.76
CA SER A 3 10.31 -10.67 -3.36
C SER A 3 9.16 -10.40 -4.34
N VAL A 4 8.67 -11.44 -5.01
CA VAL A 4 7.48 -11.31 -5.86
C VAL A 4 6.33 -10.79 -5.00
N LEU A 5 5.86 -9.57 -5.26
CA LEU A 5 4.73 -8.96 -4.57
C LEU A 5 3.47 -9.77 -4.86
N ARG A 6 3.16 -10.71 -3.97
CA ARG A 6 1.96 -11.56 -4.09
C ARG A 6 0.91 -11.09 -3.08
N PRO A 7 -0.23 -10.55 -3.51
CA PRO A 7 -1.24 -10.06 -2.59
C PRO A 7 -1.83 -11.21 -1.75
N ALA A 8 -2.23 -10.91 -0.52
CA ALA A 8 -2.82 -11.90 0.39
C ALA A 8 -4.07 -12.59 -0.22
N THR A 9 -4.83 -11.86 -1.02
CA THR A 9 -6.00 -12.38 -1.75
C THR A 9 -5.65 -13.53 -2.70
N ALA A 10 -4.42 -13.61 -3.24
CA ALA A 10 -4.01 -14.74 -4.06
C ALA A 10 -3.92 -16.04 -3.25
N LYS A 11 -3.44 -15.96 -1.99
CA LYS A 11 -3.39 -17.12 -1.08
C LYS A 11 -4.79 -17.53 -0.64
N VAL A 12 -5.64 -16.56 -0.29
CA VAL A 12 -7.04 -16.82 0.10
C VAL A 12 -7.83 -17.41 -1.08
N GLY A 13 -7.62 -16.91 -2.30
CA GLY A 13 -8.32 -17.37 -3.49
C GLY A 13 -8.02 -18.81 -3.88
N ALA A 14 -6.81 -19.31 -3.55
CA ALA A 14 -6.47 -20.73 -3.73
C ALA A 14 -7.29 -21.66 -2.82
N VAL A 15 -7.84 -21.15 -1.71
CA VAL A 15 -8.70 -21.90 -0.78
C VAL A 15 -10.18 -21.61 -1.03
N ASN A 16 -10.53 -20.36 -1.29
CA ASN A 16 -11.90 -19.92 -1.50
C ASN A 16 -11.96 -18.69 -2.42
N ALA A 17 -12.13 -18.93 -3.73
CA ALA A 17 -12.24 -17.87 -4.73
C ALA A 17 -13.48 -16.97 -4.51
N GLN A 18 -14.62 -17.54 -4.10
CA GLN A 18 -15.85 -16.77 -3.88
C GLN A 18 -15.70 -15.75 -2.75
N ALA A 19 -14.99 -16.10 -1.68
CA ALA A 19 -14.68 -15.16 -0.60
C ALA A 19 -13.84 -13.97 -1.09
N VAL A 20 -12.90 -14.20 -1.99
CA VAL A 20 -12.08 -13.13 -2.59
C VAL A 20 -12.93 -12.21 -3.46
N GLU A 21 -13.85 -12.73 -4.27
CA GLU A 21 -14.74 -11.89 -5.07
C GLU A 21 -15.65 -11.02 -4.20
N ARG A 22 -16.26 -11.59 -3.16
CA ARG A 22 -17.06 -10.81 -2.19
C ARG A 22 -16.24 -9.75 -1.47
N TYR A 23 -14.99 -10.07 -1.13
CA TYR A 23 -14.07 -9.09 -0.54
C TYR A 23 -13.78 -7.93 -1.50
N LYS A 24 -13.55 -8.21 -2.80
CA LYS A 24 -13.34 -7.17 -3.81
C LYS A 24 -14.57 -6.27 -3.98
N GLU A 25 -15.76 -6.85 -3.99
CA GLU A 25 -17.02 -6.11 -4.05
C GLU A 25 -17.18 -5.18 -2.85
N MET A 26 -16.96 -5.69 -1.63
CA MET A 26 -16.98 -4.89 -0.40
C MET A 26 -15.95 -3.76 -0.46
N ARG A 27 -14.70 -4.06 -0.85
CA ARG A 27 -13.64 -3.03 -0.98
C ARG A 27 -14.04 -1.95 -1.98
N LYS A 28 -14.65 -2.31 -3.11
CA LYS A 28 -15.10 -1.36 -4.12
C LYS A 28 -16.17 -0.43 -3.54
N ALA A 29 -17.20 -1.00 -2.92
CA ALA A 29 -18.29 -0.24 -2.31
C ALA A 29 -17.82 0.73 -1.21
N LEU A 30 -16.82 0.34 -0.42
CA LEU A 30 -16.26 1.20 0.64
C LEU A 30 -15.31 2.29 0.12
N MET A 31 -14.76 2.13 -1.08
CA MET A 31 -13.79 3.07 -1.68
C MET A 31 -14.44 4.11 -2.60
N GLU A 32 -15.66 3.87 -3.06
CA GLU A 32 -16.41 4.78 -3.93
C GLU A 32 -17.19 5.80 -3.08
N VAL A 33 -16.47 6.68 -2.38
CA VAL A 33 -17.05 7.76 -1.57
C VAL A 33 -16.97 9.08 -2.34
N PRO A 34 -18.09 9.73 -2.71
CA PRO A 34 -18.08 10.92 -3.57
C PRO A 34 -17.26 12.10 -3.04
N GLU A 35 -17.22 12.29 -1.72
CA GLU A 35 -16.50 13.43 -1.11
C GLU A 35 -15.03 13.14 -0.80
N VAL A 36 -14.53 11.92 -1.02
CA VAL A 36 -13.15 11.55 -0.70
C VAL A 36 -12.44 11.05 -1.95
N ASP A 37 -11.38 11.75 -2.34
CA ASP A 37 -10.61 11.34 -3.50
C ASP A 37 -9.86 10.02 -3.25
N GLN A 38 -9.64 9.27 -4.33
CA GLN A 38 -8.99 7.97 -4.29
C GLN A 38 -7.57 8.03 -3.70
N LYS A 39 -6.81 9.10 -3.95
CA LYS A 39 -5.45 9.26 -3.43
C LYS A 39 -5.47 9.38 -1.92
N THR A 40 -6.43 10.13 -1.36
CA THR A 40 -6.63 10.24 0.09
C THR A 40 -6.93 8.88 0.71
N CYS A 41 -7.86 8.10 0.14
CA CYS A 41 -8.15 6.74 0.65
C CYS A 41 -6.92 5.82 0.60
N GLU A 42 -6.16 5.85 -0.48
CA GLU A 42 -4.96 5.01 -0.64
C GLU A 42 -3.84 5.42 0.33
N ILE A 43 -3.69 6.72 0.64
CA ILE A 43 -2.78 7.22 1.69
C ILE A 43 -3.19 6.67 3.06
N VAL A 44 -4.47 6.77 3.42
CA VAL A 44 -4.99 6.27 4.71
C VAL A 44 -4.70 4.78 4.86
N HIS A 45 -5.00 3.98 3.84
CA HIS A 45 -4.71 2.54 3.85
C HIS A 45 -3.22 2.24 3.96
N ALA A 46 -2.37 2.94 3.21
CA ALA A 46 -0.91 2.76 3.31
C ALA A 46 -0.41 3.06 4.73
N CYS A 47 -0.86 4.16 5.36
CA CYS A 47 -0.50 4.51 6.73
C CYS A 47 -0.95 3.44 7.75
N GLN A 48 -2.17 2.90 7.61
CA GLN A 48 -2.67 1.83 8.48
C GLN A 48 -1.85 0.55 8.33
N LEU A 49 -1.52 0.15 7.10
CA LEU A 49 -0.71 -1.04 6.84
C LEU A 49 0.73 -0.87 7.35
N ALA A 50 1.28 0.34 7.21
CA ALA A 50 2.58 0.71 7.77
C ALA A 50 2.58 0.57 9.30
N ALA A 51 1.56 1.11 9.98
CA ALA A 51 1.39 1.00 11.42
C ALA A 51 1.22 -0.45 11.90
N LEU A 52 0.49 -1.27 11.15
CA LEU A 52 0.26 -2.69 11.44
C LEU A 52 1.42 -3.61 11.02
N GLY A 53 2.43 -3.08 10.32
CA GLY A 53 3.56 -3.86 9.83
C GLY A 53 3.25 -4.84 8.71
N VAL A 54 2.20 -4.58 7.92
CA VAL A 54 1.75 -5.46 6.82
C VAL A 54 2.47 -5.08 5.52
N GLU A 55 3.72 -5.52 5.40
CA GLU A 55 4.66 -5.14 4.34
C GLU A 55 4.14 -5.29 2.90
N ILE A 56 3.71 -6.50 2.52
CA ILE A 56 3.38 -6.78 1.11
C ILE A 56 2.20 -5.93 0.67
N SER A 57 1.15 -5.85 1.50
CA SER A 57 0.01 -4.99 1.23
C SER A 57 0.42 -3.53 1.18
N PHE A 58 1.26 -3.07 2.12
CA PHE A 58 1.80 -1.72 2.08
C PHE A 58 2.48 -1.41 0.74
N LYS A 59 3.40 -2.28 0.28
CA LYS A 59 4.12 -2.10 -0.99
C LYS A 59 3.17 -2.03 -2.19
N MET A 60 2.10 -2.84 -2.21
CA MET A 60 1.06 -2.77 -3.25
C MET A 60 0.33 -1.41 -3.26
N HIS A 61 -0.01 -0.89 -2.08
CA HIS A 61 -0.65 0.41 -1.94
C HIS A 61 0.31 1.57 -2.29
N ALA A 62 1.59 1.47 -1.92
CA ALA A 62 2.62 2.43 -2.30
C ALA A 62 2.80 2.52 -3.82
N ILE A 63 2.84 1.39 -4.53
CA ILE A 63 2.88 1.36 -6.00
C ILE A 63 1.68 2.09 -6.59
N ARG A 64 0.48 1.82 -6.08
CA ARG A 64 -0.74 2.51 -6.52
C ARG A 64 -0.70 4.02 -6.26
N LEU A 65 -0.10 4.45 -5.15
CA LEU A 65 0.11 5.88 -4.87
C LEU A 65 1.08 6.52 -5.88
N PHE A 66 2.12 5.80 -6.32
CA PHE A 66 2.99 6.27 -7.40
C PHE A 66 2.26 6.36 -8.75
N ASP A 67 1.37 5.41 -9.05
CA ASP A 67 0.47 5.51 -10.21
C ASP A 67 -0.41 6.77 -10.14
N LEU A 68 -0.90 7.10 -8.93
CA LEU A 68 -1.66 8.32 -8.61
C LEU A 68 -0.78 9.59 -8.47
N LYS A 69 0.47 9.53 -8.93
CA LYS A 69 1.43 10.65 -9.00
C LYS A 69 1.83 11.22 -7.63
N VAL A 70 1.72 10.43 -6.56
CA VAL A 70 2.40 10.77 -5.30
C VAL A 70 3.89 10.51 -5.50
N SER A 71 4.76 11.46 -5.15
CA SER A 71 6.22 11.24 -5.25
C SER A 71 6.70 10.34 -4.12
N LYS A 72 7.87 9.72 -4.31
CA LYS A 72 8.51 8.91 -3.27
C LYS A 72 8.73 9.73 -1.99
N GLU A 73 9.26 10.94 -2.16
CA GLU A 73 9.57 11.87 -1.06
C GLU A 73 8.30 12.26 -0.30
N ALA A 74 7.21 12.56 -1.02
CA ALA A 74 5.93 12.88 -0.39
C ALA A 74 5.42 11.71 0.46
N LEU A 75 5.50 10.48 -0.05
CA LEU A 75 5.09 9.29 0.70
C LEU A 75 5.98 9.06 1.94
N GLN A 76 7.30 9.28 1.83
CA GLN A 76 8.22 9.21 2.98
C GLN A 76 7.86 10.23 4.06
N HIS A 77 7.60 11.48 3.67
CA HIS A 77 7.17 12.53 4.59
C HIS A 77 5.83 12.21 5.27
N ILE A 78 4.87 11.67 4.52
CA ILE A 78 3.57 11.23 5.07
C ILE A 78 3.78 10.14 6.13
N ILE A 79 4.63 9.14 5.87
CA ILE A 79 4.89 8.06 6.83
C ILE A 79 5.62 8.57 8.07
N VAL A 80 6.64 9.42 7.91
CA VAL A 80 7.37 9.96 9.06
C VAL A 80 6.45 10.82 9.94
N SER A 81 5.66 11.71 9.33
CA SER A 81 4.72 12.58 10.05
C SER A 81 3.51 11.84 10.64
N GLY A 82 2.98 10.84 9.93
CA GLY A 82 1.82 10.07 10.35
C GLY A 82 2.16 8.94 11.31
N VAL A 83 3.12 8.08 10.96
CA VAL A 83 3.47 6.86 11.72
C VAL A 83 4.67 7.09 12.65
N GLY A 84 5.69 7.80 12.18
CA GLY A 84 6.93 8.02 12.93
C GLY A 84 6.74 8.91 14.15
N VAL A 85 6.02 10.02 13.99
CA VAL A 85 5.76 10.98 15.08
C VAL A 85 4.75 10.44 16.10
N THR A 86 3.72 9.72 15.65
CA THR A 86 2.57 9.41 16.52
C THR A 86 2.57 8.00 17.10
N LEU A 87 3.26 7.03 16.45
CA LEU A 87 3.19 5.62 16.83
C LEU A 87 4.55 5.06 17.22
N ILE A 88 5.40 4.70 16.24
CA ILE A 88 6.64 3.94 16.50
C ILE A 88 7.71 4.29 15.45
N ILE A 89 8.78 4.96 15.88
CA ILE A 89 9.87 5.39 14.99
C ILE A 89 10.58 4.23 14.28
N GLY A 90 10.77 3.09 14.97
CA GLY A 90 11.38 1.89 14.38
C GLY A 90 10.52 1.25 13.28
N GLN A 91 9.19 1.38 13.39
CA GLN A 91 8.27 0.92 12.36
C GLN A 91 8.31 1.84 11.14
N ALA A 92 8.36 3.16 11.36
CA ALA A 92 8.54 4.12 10.28
C ALA A 92 9.85 3.88 9.50
N ALA A 93 10.97 3.62 10.20
CA ALA A 93 12.25 3.33 9.55
C ALA A 93 12.16 2.13 8.58
N ARG A 94 11.55 1.02 9.00
CA ARG A 94 11.32 -0.14 8.12
C ARG A 94 10.43 0.19 6.93
N VAL A 95 9.42 1.02 7.13
CA VAL A 95 8.49 1.40 6.07
C VAL A 95 9.21 2.28 5.02
N LEU A 96 10.21 3.07 5.40
CA LEU A 96 11.05 3.80 4.44
C LEU A 96 11.79 2.85 3.49
N ASP A 97 12.35 1.75 4.00
CA ASP A 97 12.97 0.72 3.16
C ASP A 97 11.94 0.11 2.19
N TRP A 98 10.72 -0.14 2.68
CA TRP A 98 9.63 -0.68 1.85
C TRP A 98 9.21 0.28 0.74
N ILE A 99 9.24 1.59 0.99
CA ILE A 99 8.97 2.61 -0.02
C ILE A 99 10.02 2.55 -1.13
N GLU A 100 11.30 2.43 -0.78
CA GLU A 100 12.38 2.30 -1.78
C GLU A 100 12.20 1.06 -2.64
N GLU A 101 11.91 -0.09 -2.03
CA GLU A 101 11.65 -1.33 -2.75
C GLU A 101 10.42 -1.24 -3.67
N ALA A 102 9.32 -0.66 -3.18
CA ALA A 102 8.11 -0.46 -3.96
C ALA A 102 8.35 0.48 -5.15
N HIS A 103 9.12 1.55 -4.94
CA HIS A 103 9.45 2.52 -5.98
C HIS A 103 10.36 1.90 -7.05
N ALA A 104 11.37 1.11 -6.64
CA ALA A 104 12.21 0.36 -7.57
C ALA A 104 11.38 -0.62 -8.43
N HIS A 105 10.42 -1.34 -7.83
CA HIS A 105 9.51 -2.22 -8.55
C HIS A 105 8.62 -1.44 -9.55
N TYR A 106 8.07 -0.31 -9.11
CA TYR A 106 7.25 0.57 -9.96
C TYR A 106 8.03 1.11 -11.18
N LEU A 107 9.28 1.53 -11.00
CA LEU A 107 10.12 1.97 -12.12
C LEU A 107 10.44 0.82 -13.08
N GLY A 108 10.74 -0.38 -12.56
CA GLY A 108 11.04 -1.56 -13.37
C GLY A 108 9.87 -2.05 -14.23
N THR A 109 8.62 -1.84 -13.78
CA THR A 109 7.41 -2.21 -14.53
C THR A 109 6.98 -1.17 -15.57
N ARG A 110 7.51 0.06 -15.50
CA ARG A 110 7.25 1.17 -16.45
C ARG A 110 8.26 1.26 -17.60
N GLN A 111 9.37 0.51 -17.52
CA GLN A 111 10.42 0.45 -18.54
C GLN A 111 10.28 -0.74 -19.51
N GLN A 112 9.22 -1.54 -19.35
CA GLN A 112 8.82 -2.64 -20.21
C GLN A 112 7.64 -2.23 -21.08
#